data_AF-D5VR36-F1
#
_entry.id   AF-D5VR36-F1
#
_cell.length_a   1.000
_cell.length_b   1.000
_cell.length_c   1.000
_cell.angle_alpha   90.00
_cell.angle_beta   90.00
_cell.angle_gamma   90.00
#
_symmetry.space_group_name_H-M   'P 1'
#
loop_
_entity.id
_entity.type
_entity.pdbx_description
1 polymer ?
#
loop_
_entity_poly.entity_id
_entity_poly.type
_entity_poly.pdbx_seq_one_letter_code
_entity_poly.pdbx_strand_id
1 'polypeptide(L)'
;MKLIVDVNHGALELAKHYLFLGYDVAIYDIYNKLEKSKEHRIIFENLKEKFGVELINNPEFSSFDEVIAPIHCPLTISFTSFHDAVSFIIKKRFKDKSKRIICITGVKGKTTTTEILYSLLKDDYEIALHNSNRGSIAPPAILDLLEREEKDLYIFECSLGLVESKYGAITNILENYPIAKGKRRAIVKFLTTKNCETCYVNKEDLVKYNIKVKENFKVLDTEVKILKKYPLRFLYMNEEIELNESCLGLHYIKNSIFALEIAKNYMDIKDAIKKLKNIKIKNRMEVKGKVVRNINPGLDVKAIEYSIRDYLSIFDGPIYIGGNFGVTCEEIDIKKLSEVLKKFKAKYVFVGEIGKELLKYIDGEYLEEIDEVEEGLIIIRHSL
;
A
#
# COMPACT_ATOMS: atom_id res chain seq x y z
N MET A 1 6.38 -25.40 19.97
CA MET A 1 5.43 -25.23 18.85
C MET A 1 5.00 -23.77 18.71
N LYS A 2 4.92 -23.25 17.48
CA LYS A 2 4.45 -21.88 17.17
C LYS A 2 3.01 -21.87 16.69
N LEU A 3 2.21 -20.88 17.09
CA LEU A 3 0.86 -20.67 16.58
C LEU A 3 0.85 -19.53 15.55
N ILE A 4 0.45 -19.80 14.31
CA ILE A 4 0.27 -18.77 13.29
C ILE A 4 -1.22 -18.50 13.09
N VAL A 5 -1.60 -17.24 13.28
CA VAL A 5 -3.00 -16.79 13.29
C VAL A 5 -3.32 -16.05 12.00
N ASP A 6 -4.58 -16.14 11.55
CA ASP A 6 -5.19 -15.36 10.46
C ASP A 6 -4.83 -15.84 9.04
N VAL A 7 -5.59 -16.84 8.59
CA VAL A 7 -5.51 -17.42 7.24
C VAL A 7 -5.78 -16.37 6.15
N ASN A 8 -6.64 -15.37 6.39
CA ASN A 8 -6.96 -14.34 5.39
C ASN A 8 -5.74 -13.54 4.95
N HIS A 9 -4.79 -13.30 5.85
CA HIS A 9 -3.66 -12.41 5.62
C HIS A 9 -2.33 -13.16 5.39
N GLY A 10 -2.41 -14.45 5.07
CA GLY A 10 -1.26 -15.26 4.63
C GLY A 10 -0.65 -16.17 5.70
N ALA A 11 -1.41 -16.58 6.74
CA ALA A 11 -0.91 -17.54 7.73
C ALA A 11 -0.41 -18.85 7.09
N LEU A 12 -1.08 -19.36 6.04
CA LEU A 12 -0.68 -20.61 5.39
C LEU A 12 0.68 -20.48 4.68
N GLU A 13 0.91 -19.38 3.96
CA GLU A 13 2.20 -19.13 3.32
C GLU A 13 3.30 -18.98 4.37
N LEU A 14 3.02 -18.25 5.45
CA LEU A 14 3.99 -18.09 6.52
C LEU A 14 4.31 -19.43 7.19
N ALA A 15 3.30 -20.27 7.43
CA ALA A 15 3.46 -21.61 7.99
C ALA A 15 4.36 -22.50 7.12
N LYS A 16 4.14 -22.54 5.81
CA LYS A 16 5.00 -23.23 4.84
C LYS A 16 6.48 -22.89 5.04
N HIS A 17 6.82 -21.61 5.15
CA HIS A 17 8.21 -21.17 5.32
C HIS A 17 8.80 -21.52 6.68
N TYR A 18 8.04 -21.48 7.77
CA TYR A 18 8.49 -21.94 9.09
C TYR A 18 8.71 -23.45 9.14
N LEU A 19 7.80 -24.24 8.53
CA LEU A 19 7.93 -25.69 8.44
C LEU A 19 9.20 -26.08 7.64
N PHE A 20 9.50 -25.39 6.55
CA PHE A 20 10.75 -25.60 5.80
C PHE A 20 12.03 -25.24 6.60
N LEU A 21 11.92 -24.38 7.61
CA LEU A 21 13.00 -24.07 8.53
C LEU A 21 13.10 -25.05 9.71
N GLY A 22 12.25 -26.09 9.73
CA GLY A 22 12.23 -27.12 10.77
C GLY A 22 11.50 -26.71 12.05
N TYR A 23 10.64 -25.70 12.00
CA TYR A 23 9.82 -25.31 13.16
C TYR A 23 8.49 -26.07 13.18
N ASP A 24 8.07 -26.51 14.37
CA ASP A 24 6.71 -27.00 14.59
C ASP A 24 5.71 -25.86 14.59
N VAL A 25 4.68 -25.98 13.76
CA VAL A 25 3.67 -24.95 13.53
C VAL A 25 2.27 -25.53 13.70
N ALA A 26 1.40 -24.75 14.34
CA ALA A 26 -0.04 -24.91 14.33
C ALA A 26 -0.70 -23.66 13.73
N ILE A 27 -1.89 -23.80 13.17
CA ILE A 27 -2.64 -22.72 12.52
C ILE A 27 -3.92 -22.42 13.32
N TYR A 28 -4.23 -21.14 13.47
CA TYR A 28 -5.54 -20.69 13.96
C TYR A 28 -6.24 -19.78 12.93
N ASP A 29 -7.33 -20.28 12.37
CA ASP A 29 -8.18 -19.55 11.42
C ASP A 29 -9.27 -18.73 12.14
N ILE A 30 -8.85 -17.63 12.76
CA ILE A 30 -9.72 -16.75 13.58
C ILE A 30 -10.95 -16.18 12.83
N TYR A 31 -11.02 -16.27 11.51
CA TYR A 31 -12.11 -15.72 10.69
C TYR A 31 -12.85 -16.77 9.84
N ASN A 32 -12.54 -18.06 10.05
CA ASN A 32 -13.07 -19.20 9.30
C ASN A 32 -12.93 -19.00 7.77
N LYS A 33 -11.76 -18.53 7.32
CA LYS A 33 -11.47 -18.39 5.89
C LYS A 33 -11.42 -19.74 5.18
N LEU A 34 -10.91 -20.78 5.85
CA LEU A 34 -10.91 -22.14 5.34
C LEU A 34 -12.34 -22.57 5.03
N GLU A 35 -13.35 -22.23 5.84
CA GLU A 35 -14.75 -22.55 5.53
C GLU A 35 -15.27 -21.81 4.28
N LYS A 36 -14.69 -20.67 3.91
CA LYS A 36 -15.20 -19.79 2.86
C LYS A 36 -14.41 -19.87 1.54
N SER A 37 -13.24 -20.49 1.53
CA SER A 37 -12.35 -20.52 0.36
C SER A 37 -11.80 -21.92 0.08
N LYS A 38 -12.22 -22.49 -1.05
CA LYS A 38 -11.72 -23.78 -1.54
C LYS A 38 -10.20 -23.77 -1.75
N GLU A 39 -9.66 -22.67 -2.26
CA GLU A 39 -8.22 -22.50 -2.48
C GLU A 39 -7.43 -22.60 -1.17
N HIS A 40 -7.84 -21.87 -0.13
CA HIS A 40 -7.16 -21.92 1.16
C HIS A 40 -7.25 -23.30 1.81
N ARG A 41 -8.37 -24.03 1.63
CA ARG A 41 -8.49 -25.43 2.07
C ARG A 41 -7.46 -26.32 1.40
N ILE A 42 -7.31 -26.22 0.08
CA ILE A 42 -6.34 -27.04 -0.68
C ILE A 42 -4.91 -26.78 -0.16
N ILE A 43 -4.54 -25.50 0.05
CA ILE A 43 -3.23 -25.15 0.59
C ILE A 43 -3.04 -25.75 1.99
N PHE A 44 -4.04 -25.64 2.86
CA PHE A 44 -3.97 -26.20 4.21
C PHE A 44 -3.83 -27.72 4.21
N GLU A 45 -4.64 -28.45 3.43
CA GLU A 45 -4.55 -29.92 3.36
C GLU A 45 -3.18 -30.37 2.84
N ASN A 46 -2.62 -29.68 1.84
CA ASN A 46 -1.26 -29.97 1.36
C ASN A 46 -0.20 -29.79 2.46
N LEU A 47 -0.32 -28.75 3.30
CA LEU A 47 0.59 -28.54 4.42
C LEU A 47 0.41 -29.62 5.49
N LYS A 48 -0.83 -30.05 5.73
CA LYS A 48 -1.17 -31.09 6.71
C LYS A 48 -0.64 -32.44 6.29
N GLU A 49 -0.83 -32.82 5.02
CA GLU A 49 -0.32 -34.08 4.47
C GLU A 49 1.22 -34.10 4.50
N LYS A 50 1.86 -33.00 4.09
CA LYS A 50 3.32 -32.95 3.94
C LYS A 50 4.08 -32.78 5.25
N PHE A 51 3.52 -32.04 6.20
CA PHE A 51 4.24 -31.62 7.41
C PHE A 51 3.49 -31.93 8.72
N GLY A 52 2.28 -32.48 8.68
CA GLY A 52 1.48 -32.74 9.87
C GLY A 52 0.98 -31.47 10.58
N VAL A 53 0.81 -30.35 9.86
CA VAL A 53 0.32 -29.09 10.47
C VAL A 53 -1.11 -29.26 11.01
N GLU A 54 -1.36 -28.76 12.23
CA GLU A 54 -2.67 -28.85 12.87
C GLU A 54 -3.46 -27.54 12.77
N LEU A 55 -4.79 -27.65 12.66
CA LEU A 55 -5.73 -26.53 12.81
C LEU A 55 -6.30 -26.53 14.22
N ILE A 56 -6.08 -25.44 14.96
CA ILE A 56 -6.54 -25.28 16.33
C ILE A 56 -7.73 -24.32 16.34
N ASN A 57 -8.90 -24.78 16.77
CA ASN A 57 -10.14 -23.98 16.73
C ASN A 57 -10.26 -23.01 17.92
N ASN A 58 -9.77 -23.39 19.10
CA ASN A 58 -9.83 -22.60 20.33
C ASN A 58 -8.47 -22.67 21.06
N PRO A 59 -7.45 -21.94 20.58
CA PRO A 59 -6.11 -22.04 21.15
C PRO A 59 -6.06 -21.44 22.55
N GLU A 60 -5.52 -22.19 23.51
CA GLU A 60 -5.00 -21.64 24.75
C GLU A 60 -3.62 -21.03 24.46
N PHE A 61 -3.55 -19.72 24.21
CA PHE A 61 -2.34 -19.07 23.71
C PHE A 61 -1.09 -19.27 24.57
N SER A 62 -1.24 -19.48 25.89
CA SER A 62 -0.14 -19.77 26.82
C SER A 62 0.55 -21.12 26.58
N SER A 63 -0.08 -22.03 25.81
CA SER A 63 0.51 -23.34 25.48
C SER A 63 1.50 -23.31 24.30
N PHE A 64 1.67 -22.15 23.66
CA PHE A 64 2.57 -21.98 22.52
C PHE A 64 3.80 -21.15 22.91
N ASP A 65 4.97 -21.53 22.39
CA ASP A 65 6.22 -20.81 22.65
C ASP A 65 6.17 -19.39 22.05
N GLU A 66 5.46 -19.25 20.94
CA GLU A 66 5.34 -18.01 20.20
C GLU A 66 4.00 -17.97 19.45
N VAL A 67 3.29 -16.86 19.56
CA VAL A 67 2.15 -16.55 18.70
C VAL A 67 2.61 -15.58 17.62
N ILE A 68 2.26 -15.86 16.37
CA ILE A 68 2.58 -15.05 15.19
C ILE A 68 1.28 -14.60 14.55
N ALA A 69 1.07 -13.29 14.40
CA ALA A 69 -0.18 -12.75 13.89
C ALA A 69 0.03 -11.43 13.12
N PRO A 70 -0.90 -11.03 12.25
CA PRO A 70 -0.87 -9.69 11.66
C PRO A 70 -0.95 -8.60 12.74
N ILE A 71 -0.33 -7.44 12.52
CA ILE A 71 -0.34 -6.35 13.50
C ILE A 71 -1.75 -5.80 13.77
N HIS A 72 -2.65 -5.92 12.79
CA HIS A 72 -4.07 -5.59 12.90
C HIS A 72 -4.93 -6.74 13.44
N CYS A 73 -4.35 -7.86 13.86
CA CYS A 73 -5.09 -8.93 14.51
C CYS A 73 -5.60 -8.47 15.89
N PRO A 74 -6.88 -8.70 16.24
CA PRO A 74 -7.49 -8.18 17.47
C PRO A 74 -7.08 -8.94 18.75
N LEU A 75 -5.88 -9.55 18.77
CA LEU A 75 -5.32 -10.23 19.93
C LEU A 75 -4.85 -9.24 21.00
N THR A 76 -5.07 -9.58 22.27
CA THR A 76 -4.65 -8.80 23.45
C THR A 76 -3.34 -9.28 24.06
N ILE A 77 -2.88 -10.48 23.69
CA ILE A 77 -1.62 -11.06 24.13
C ILE A 77 -0.42 -10.47 23.37
N SER A 78 0.79 -10.76 23.87
CA SER A 78 2.02 -10.52 23.10
C SER A 78 2.11 -11.49 21.93
N PHE A 79 2.59 -11.01 20.78
CA PHE A 79 2.81 -11.83 19.59
C PHE A 79 3.89 -11.20 18.69
N THR A 80 4.51 -12.02 17.86
CA THR A 80 5.39 -11.59 16.79
C THR A 80 4.56 -11.19 15.57
N SER A 81 4.76 -9.97 15.08
CA SER A 81 4.01 -9.49 13.92
C SER A 81 4.39 -10.27 12.65
N PHE A 82 3.48 -10.39 11.69
CA PHE A 82 3.81 -10.93 10.36
C PHE A 82 5.00 -10.20 9.71
N HIS A 83 5.15 -8.90 9.94
CA HIS A 83 6.31 -8.13 9.48
C HIS A 83 7.62 -8.67 10.06
N ASP A 84 7.67 -8.89 11.37
CA ASP A 84 8.85 -9.40 12.07
C ASP A 84 9.12 -10.88 11.71
N ALA A 85 8.07 -11.69 11.59
CA ALA A 85 8.17 -13.09 11.20
C ALA A 85 8.66 -13.28 9.76
N VAL A 86 8.15 -12.50 8.81
CA VAL A 86 8.65 -12.48 7.43
C VAL A 86 10.09 -11.99 7.38
N SER A 87 10.43 -10.95 8.17
CA SER A 87 11.81 -10.46 8.28
C SER A 87 12.77 -11.53 8.79
N PHE A 88 12.34 -12.32 9.78
CA PHE A 88 13.10 -13.48 10.27
C PHE A 88 13.35 -14.50 9.16
N ILE A 89 12.34 -14.85 8.37
CA ILE A 89 12.48 -15.79 7.24
C ILE A 89 13.41 -15.23 6.17
N ILE A 90 13.27 -13.95 5.80
CA ILE A 90 14.16 -13.30 4.82
C ILE A 90 15.62 -13.38 5.29
N LYS A 91 15.91 -13.09 6.57
CA LYS A 91 17.27 -13.21 7.13
C LYS A 91 17.82 -14.64 7.09
N LYS A 92 16.97 -15.65 7.22
CA LYS A 92 17.39 -17.06 7.30
C LYS A 92 17.49 -17.74 5.93
N ARG A 93 16.55 -17.47 5.02
CA ARG A 93 16.45 -18.14 3.71
C ARG A 93 16.86 -17.28 2.52
N PHE A 94 16.68 -15.97 2.63
CA PHE A 94 16.84 -15.02 1.52
C PHE A 94 17.86 -13.92 1.85
N LYS A 95 18.88 -14.27 2.65
CA LYS A 95 19.86 -13.32 3.19
C LYS A 95 20.53 -12.51 2.07
N ASP A 96 20.91 -13.16 0.98
CA ASP A 96 21.58 -12.50 -0.14
C ASP A 96 20.64 -11.57 -0.91
N LYS A 97 19.35 -11.90 -0.96
CA LYS A 97 18.30 -11.06 -1.56
C LYS A 97 17.94 -9.87 -0.69
N SER A 98 18.04 -9.97 0.64
CA SER A 98 17.64 -8.91 1.58
C SER A 98 18.28 -7.55 1.28
N LYS A 99 19.54 -7.56 0.80
CA LYS A 99 20.30 -6.37 0.41
C LYS A 99 19.81 -5.72 -0.90
N ARG A 100 18.90 -6.35 -1.61
CA ARG A 100 18.29 -5.87 -2.87
C ARG A 100 16.83 -5.46 -2.69
N ILE A 101 16.28 -5.60 -1.48
CA ILE A 101 14.88 -5.28 -1.19
C ILE A 101 14.72 -3.81 -0.82
N ILE A 102 13.76 -3.18 -1.47
CA ILE A 102 13.19 -1.87 -1.14
C ILE A 102 11.75 -2.08 -0.71
N CYS A 103 11.43 -1.78 0.54
CA CYS A 103 10.09 -1.97 1.11
C CYS A 103 9.42 -0.62 1.41
N ILE A 104 8.26 -0.37 0.81
CA ILE A 104 7.51 0.88 0.95
C ILE A 104 6.20 0.64 1.72
N THR A 105 5.98 1.39 2.78
CA THR A 105 4.72 1.43 3.52
C THR A 105 4.27 2.86 3.79
N GLY A 106 3.09 3.02 4.39
CA GLY A 106 2.46 4.31 4.67
C GLY A 106 0.93 4.23 4.58
N VAL A 107 0.26 5.32 4.95
CA VAL A 107 -1.20 5.41 4.80
C VAL A 107 -1.55 5.64 3.33
N LYS A 108 -0.98 6.68 2.71
CA LYS A 108 -1.17 7.02 1.29
C LYS A 108 0.13 7.01 0.49
N GLY A 109 0.03 6.87 -0.83
CA GLY A 109 1.15 7.05 -1.75
C GLY A 109 2.11 5.88 -1.89
N LYS A 110 1.85 4.73 -1.25
CA LYS A 110 2.70 3.53 -1.32
C LYS A 110 2.87 3.04 -2.77
N THR A 111 1.76 2.68 -3.42
CA THR A 111 1.74 2.20 -4.80
C THR A 111 2.33 3.22 -5.76
N THR A 112 1.98 4.50 -5.61
CA THR A 112 2.53 5.57 -6.45
C THR A 112 4.05 5.66 -6.28
N THR A 113 4.57 5.61 -5.05
CA THR A 113 6.02 5.65 -4.78
C THR A 113 6.74 4.44 -5.37
N THR A 114 6.16 3.22 -5.27
CA THR A 114 6.76 2.02 -5.87
C THR A 114 6.77 2.07 -7.40
N GLU A 115 5.71 2.59 -8.04
CA GLU A 115 5.65 2.77 -9.50
C GLU A 115 6.63 3.86 -10.00
N ILE A 116 6.79 4.97 -9.26
CA ILE A 116 7.81 5.98 -9.57
C ILE A 116 9.19 5.34 -9.49
N LEU A 117 9.50 4.67 -8.38
CA LEU A 117 10.82 4.07 -8.16
C LEU A 117 11.15 3.02 -9.23
N TYR A 118 10.18 2.16 -9.57
CA TYR A 118 10.30 1.24 -10.69
C TYR A 118 10.57 1.97 -12.01
N SER A 119 9.84 3.04 -12.30
CA SER A 119 10.03 3.82 -13.53
C SER A 119 11.41 4.47 -13.63
N LEU A 120 12.02 4.84 -12.50
CA LEU A 120 13.37 5.42 -12.45
C LEU A 120 14.46 4.37 -12.70
N LEU A 121 14.28 3.15 -12.17
CA LEU A 121 15.34 2.14 -12.10
C LEU A 121 15.24 1.02 -13.15
N LYS A 122 14.07 0.79 -13.75
CA LYS A 122 13.81 -0.38 -14.63
C LYS A 122 14.68 -0.48 -15.89
N ASP A 123 15.28 0.62 -16.34
CA ASP A 123 16.14 0.61 -17.53
C ASP A 123 17.55 0.09 -17.21
N ASP A 124 17.95 0.15 -15.93
CA ASP A 124 19.29 -0.16 -15.45
C ASP A 124 19.33 -1.46 -14.61
N TYR A 125 18.17 -1.98 -14.20
CA TYR A 125 18.04 -3.14 -13.32
C TYR A 125 16.86 -4.03 -13.73
N GLU A 126 17.02 -5.36 -13.60
CA GLU A 126 15.86 -6.26 -13.57
C GLU A 126 15.15 -6.17 -12.22
N ILE A 127 13.87 -5.78 -12.23
CA ILE A 127 13.12 -5.48 -10.99
C ILE A 127 11.89 -6.37 -10.84
N ALA A 128 11.79 -7.05 -9.70
CA ALA A 128 10.53 -7.61 -9.21
C ALA A 128 9.74 -6.52 -8.48
N LEU A 129 8.70 -5.99 -9.13
CA LEU A 129 7.78 -5.02 -8.52
C LEU A 129 6.53 -5.74 -8.01
N HIS A 130 6.24 -5.62 -6.72
CA HIS A 130 4.99 -6.10 -6.13
C HIS A 130 4.26 -5.00 -5.37
N ASN A 131 3.05 -4.69 -5.81
CA ASN A 131 2.23 -3.66 -5.21
C ASN A 131 0.74 -3.96 -5.36
N SER A 132 -0.14 -3.05 -4.93
CA SER A 132 -1.58 -3.30 -4.95
C SER A 132 -2.16 -3.55 -6.36
N ASN A 133 -1.41 -3.27 -7.43
CA ASN A 133 -1.80 -3.56 -8.81
C ASN A 133 -1.36 -4.95 -9.28
N ARG A 134 -0.55 -5.67 -8.48
CA ARG A 134 0.09 -6.96 -8.82
C ARG A 134 -0.19 -8.06 -7.78
N GLY A 135 -1.01 -7.77 -6.77
CA GLY A 135 -1.51 -8.77 -5.81
C GLY A 135 -1.57 -8.26 -4.38
N SER A 136 -1.62 -9.20 -3.43
CA SER A 136 -1.72 -8.90 -2.00
C SER A 136 -0.46 -8.22 -1.48
N ILE A 137 -0.65 -7.10 -0.79
CA ILE A 137 0.43 -6.36 -0.10
C ILE A 137 0.57 -6.77 1.37
N ALA A 138 0.03 -7.93 1.75
CA ALA A 138 0.28 -8.52 3.06
C ALA A 138 1.76 -8.98 3.14
N PRO A 139 2.43 -8.88 4.30
CA PRO A 139 3.84 -9.24 4.41
C PRO A 139 4.19 -10.65 3.88
N PRO A 140 3.40 -11.72 4.14
CA PRO A 140 3.75 -13.06 3.66
C PRO A 140 3.85 -13.20 2.14
N ALA A 141 3.14 -12.36 1.36
CA ALA A 141 3.16 -12.43 -0.11
C ALA A 141 4.57 -12.14 -0.69
N ILE A 142 5.43 -11.46 0.05
CA ILE A 142 6.81 -11.17 -0.34
C ILE A 142 7.64 -12.47 -0.44
N LEU A 143 7.37 -13.45 0.41
CA LEU A 143 8.19 -14.67 0.49
C LEU A 143 8.07 -15.52 -0.78
N ASP A 144 6.86 -15.62 -1.34
CA ASP A 144 6.58 -16.37 -2.56
C ASP A 144 7.31 -15.77 -3.78
N LEU A 145 7.33 -14.44 -3.89
CA LEU A 145 8.07 -13.73 -4.94
C LEU A 145 9.59 -13.92 -4.81
N LEU A 146 10.12 -13.84 -3.57
CA LEU A 146 11.54 -14.10 -3.34
C LEU A 146 11.93 -15.55 -3.65
N GLU A 147 11.01 -16.51 -3.50
CA GLU A 147 11.23 -17.92 -3.85
C GLU A 147 11.22 -18.15 -5.36
N ARG A 148 10.35 -17.47 -6.10
CA ARG A 148 10.14 -17.67 -7.55
C ARG A 148 11.04 -16.84 -8.45
N GLU A 149 11.48 -15.67 -8.01
CA GLU A 149 12.18 -14.71 -8.86
C GLU A 149 13.61 -14.42 -8.38
N GLU A 150 14.56 -14.48 -9.30
CA GLU A 150 15.91 -13.94 -9.14
C GLU A 150 16.02 -12.64 -9.93
N LYS A 151 16.25 -11.53 -9.22
CA LYS A 151 16.26 -10.17 -9.77
C LYS A 151 17.35 -9.33 -9.13
N ASP A 152 17.75 -8.27 -9.83
CA ASP A 152 18.74 -7.31 -9.32
C ASP A 152 18.17 -6.50 -8.17
N LEU A 153 16.87 -6.16 -8.24
CA LEU A 153 16.16 -5.41 -7.21
C LEU A 153 14.75 -5.95 -6.99
N TYR A 154 14.28 -5.79 -5.76
CA TYR A 154 12.91 -6.11 -5.37
C TYR A 154 12.26 -4.85 -4.79
N ILE A 155 11.18 -4.39 -5.40
CA ILE A 155 10.42 -3.23 -4.91
C ILE A 155 9.07 -3.72 -4.42
N PHE A 156 8.85 -3.66 -3.11
CA PHE A 156 7.64 -4.17 -2.47
C PHE A 156 6.86 -3.05 -1.80
N GLU A 157 5.57 -2.96 -2.11
CA GLU A 157 4.61 -2.29 -1.24
C GLU A 157 4.16 -3.26 -0.14
N CYS A 158 4.25 -2.82 1.12
CA CYS A 158 3.82 -3.61 2.26
C CYS A 158 2.79 -2.85 3.10
N SER A 159 1.68 -3.50 3.40
CA SER A 159 0.64 -2.96 4.28
C SER A 159 1.11 -2.91 5.72
N LEU A 160 0.73 -1.84 6.43
CA LEU A 160 0.86 -1.71 7.90
C LEU A 160 2.27 -1.81 8.53
N GLY A 161 3.33 -1.91 7.74
CA GLY A 161 4.71 -1.95 8.25
C GLY A 161 5.71 -2.33 7.17
N LEU A 162 6.96 -2.52 7.60
CA LEU A 162 8.13 -2.86 6.79
C LEU A 162 8.63 -4.27 7.15
N VAL A 163 9.21 -4.95 6.17
CA VAL A 163 9.92 -6.22 6.35
C VAL A 163 11.42 -6.05 6.12
N GLU A 164 12.20 -7.10 6.38
CA GLU A 164 13.64 -7.14 6.15
C GLU A 164 14.01 -6.59 4.77
N SER A 165 14.74 -5.48 4.77
CA SER A 165 15.08 -4.76 3.54
C SER A 165 16.33 -3.91 3.72
N LYS A 166 17.04 -3.63 2.61
CA LYS A 166 18.11 -2.64 2.60
C LYS A 166 17.53 -1.24 2.82
N TYR A 167 16.50 -0.91 2.05
CA TYR A 167 15.83 0.39 2.12
C TYR A 167 14.36 0.21 2.45
N GLY A 168 13.93 0.79 3.57
CA GLY A 168 12.53 0.89 3.96
C GLY A 168 12.02 2.32 3.79
N ALA A 169 10.73 2.53 3.56
CA ALA A 169 10.14 3.86 3.60
C ALA A 169 8.76 3.88 4.25
N ILE A 170 8.51 4.88 5.11
CA ILE A 170 7.17 5.21 5.60
C ILE A 170 6.78 6.55 4.98
N THR A 171 5.96 6.50 3.92
CA THR A 171 5.62 7.71 3.14
C THR A 171 4.82 8.74 3.95
N ASN A 172 3.91 8.28 4.80
CA ASN A 172 3.17 9.09 5.76
C ASN A 172 2.36 8.29 6.80
N ILE A 173 1.96 8.93 7.91
CA ILE A 173 0.92 8.50 8.87
C ILE A 173 -0.21 9.56 8.93
N LEU A 174 -0.80 9.92 7.78
CA LEU A 174 -1.77 11.04 7.69
C LEU A 174 -2.86 11.04 8.77
N GLU A 175 -3.63 9.96 8.89
CA GLU A 175 -4.85 9.93 9.74
C GLU A 175 -4.71 9.08 11.01
N ASN A 176 -3.54 8.47 11.23
CA ASN A 176 -3.29 7.51 12.32
C ASN A 176 -4.51 6.64 12.67
N TYR A 177 -5.19 6.07 11.66
CA TYR A 177 -6.51 5.43 11.84
C TYR A 177 -6.43 4.21 12.77
N PRO A 178 -7.53 3.87 13.47
CA PRO A 178 -7.59 2.69 14.33
C PRO A 178 -7.46 1.40 13.52
N ILE A 179 -6.73 0.43 14.05
CA ILE A 179 -6.61 -0.94 13.53
C ILE A 179 -6.85 -1.94 14.67
N ALA A 180 -6.91 -3.24 14.37
CA ALA A 180 -7.12 -4.27 15.39
C ALA A 180 -8.36 -4.03 16.25
N LYS A 181 -9.49 -3.67 15.62
CA LYS A 181 -10.75 -3.28 16.30
C LYS A 181 -10.54 -2.15 17.32
N GLY A 182 -9.69 -1.18 16.99
CA GLY A 182 -9.41 -0.01 17.84
C GLY A 182 -8.29 -0.19 18.87
N LYS A 183 -7.73 -1.40 19.01
CA LYS A 183 -6.69 -1.69 20.01
C LYS A 183 -5.31 -1.11 19.64
N ARG A 184 -5.07 -0.84 18.36
CA ARG A 184 -3.83 -0.25 17.85
C ARG A 184 -4.15 0.83 16.83
N ARG A 185 -3.15 1.60 16.40
CA ARG A 185 -3.31 2.66 15.39
C ARG A 185 -2.21 2.58 14.34
N ALA A 186 -2.44 3.18 13.16
CA ALA A 186 -1.54 3.08 12.01
C ALA A 186 -0.07 3.51 12.28
N ILE A 187 0.20 4.29 13.33
CA ILE A 187 1.54 4.66 13.82
C ILE A 187 2.43 3.46 14.15
N VAL A 188 1.85 2.28 14.41
CA VAL A 188 2.61 1.04 14.67
C VAL A 188 3.57 0.66 13.54
N LYS A 189 3.38 1.20 12.33
CA LYS A 189 4.34 1.08 11.21
C LYS A 189 5.76 1.43 11.66
N PHE A 190 5.93 2.44 12.52
CA PHE A 190 7.25 2.83 13.02
C PHE A 190 7.94 1.78 13.89
N LEU A 191 7.21 0.82 14.48
CA LEU A 191 7.80 -0.30 15.22
C LEU A 191 8.57 -1.26 14.32
N THR A 192 8.19 -1.34 13.05
CA THR A 192 8.80 -2.23 12.04
C THR A 192 10.03 -1.61 11.36
N THR A 193 10.37 -0.35 11.65
CA THR A 193 11.56 0.33 11.10
C THR A 193 12.88 -0.36 11.46
N LYS A 194 12.89 -1.15 12.54
CA LYS A 194 14.01 -2.03 12.94
C LYS A 194 14.31 -3.13 11.91
N ASN A 195 13.38 -3.42 11.00
CA ASN A 195 13.52 -4.43 9.95
C ASN A 195 14.16 -3.86 8.68
N CYS A 196 14.73 -2.67 8.69
CA CYS A 196 15.43 -2.15 7.53
C CYS A 196 16.74 -1.48 7.92
N GLU A 197 17.73 -1.62 7.06
CA GLU A 197 19.05 -1.04 7.27
C GLU A 197 19.01 0.49 7.20
N THR A 198 18.23 1.06 6.28
CA THR A 198 17.94 2.49 6.23
C THR A 198 16.46 2.72 5.97
N CYS A 199 15.82 3.52 6.83
CA CYS A 199 14.41 3.88 6.74
C CYS A 199 14.22 5.35 6.35
N TYR A 200 13.63 5.60 5.19
CA TYR A 200 13.18 6.92 4.78
C TYR A 200 11.88 7.26 5.50
N VAL A 201 11.82 8.42 6.15
CA VAL A 201 10.66 8.84 6.94
C VAL A 201 10.36 10.32 6.73
N ASN A 202 9.07 10.68 6.78
CA ASN A 202 8.65 12.07 6.63
C ASN A 202 8.90 12.85 7.93
N LYS A 203 9.61 13.98 7.85
CA LYS A 203 9.85 14.90 8.97
C LYS A 203 8.55 15.35 9.65
N GLU A 204 7.52 15.64 8.87
CA GLU A 204 6.21 16.08 9.40
C GLU A 204 5.61 15.04 10.36
N ASP A 205 5.71 13.75 10.05
CA ASP A 205 5.17 12.69 10.92
C ASP A 205 5.98 12.52 12.20
N LEU A 206 7.30 12.67 12.12
CA LEU A 206 8.15 12.60 13.32
C LEU A 206 7.77 13.68 14.32
N VAL A 207 7.56 14.91 13.83
CA VAL A 207 7.10 16.04 14.64
C VAL A 207 5.69 15.79 15.15
N LYS A 208 4.74 15.48 14.25
CA LYS A 208 3.31 15.32 14.58
C LYS A 208 3.06 14.23 15.63
N TYR A 209 3.83 13.15 15.61
CA TYR A 209 3.65 12.00 16.50
C TYR A 209 4.76 11.86 17.56
N ASN A 210 5.62 12.87 17.71
CA ASN A 210 6.73 12.89 18.68
C ASN A 210 7.60 11.62 18.61
N ILE A 211 7.94 11.19 17.39
CA ILE A 211 8.78 10.02 17.17
C ILE A 211 10.24 10.44 17.22
N LYS A 212 11.00 9.82 18.12
CA LYS A 212 12.46 10.02 18.20
C LYS A 212 13.13 9.51 16.93
N VAL A 213 14.04 10.31 16.38
CA VAL A 213 14.91 9.91 15.28
C VAL A 213 15.77 8.73 15.76
N LYS A 214 15.82 7.68 14.95
CA LYS A 214 16.69 6.52 15.18
C LYS A 214 17.89 6.60 14.24
N GLU A 215 18.96 5.88 14.58
CA GLU A 215 20.19 5.84 13.79
C GLU A 215 19.95 5.46 12.32
N ASN A 216 19.05 4.51 12.08
CA ASN A 216 18.73 4.05 10.73
C ASN A 216 17.77 4.98 9.95
N PHE A 217 17.39 6.15 10.49
CA PHE A 217 16.44 7.04 9.81
C PHE A 217 17.15 8.00 8.85
N LYS A 218 16.65 8.03 7.62
CA LYS A 218 16.89 9.13 6.68
C LYS A 218 15.63 10.02 6.64
N VAL A 219 15.71 11.14 7.36
CA VAL A 219 14.58 12.05 7.53
C VAL A 219 14.44 12.94 6.30
N LEU A 220 13.27 12.94 5.68
CA LEU A 220 12.96 13.72 4.48
C LEU A 220 12.08 14.92 4.82
N ASP A 221 12.50 16.09 4.37
CA ASP A 221 11.64 17.26 4.31
C ASP A 221 10.88 17.24 2.98
N THR A 222 9.56 17.06 3.05
CA THR A 222 8.70 16.94 1.87
C THR A 222 7.88 18.21 1.63
N GLU A 223 8.04 19.24 2.46
CA GLU A 223 7.48 20.55 2.21
C GLU A 223 8.35 21.28 1.18
N VAL A 224 7.74 21.63 0.05
CA VAL A 224 8.45 22.26 -1.07
C VAL A 224 7.69 23.45 -1.60
N LYS A 225 8.41 24.35 -2.27
CA LYS A 225 7.80 25.44 -3.01
C LYS A 225 7.17 24.89 -4.29
N ILE A 226 5.85 24.97 -4.38
CA ILE A 226 5.10 24.65 -5.59
C ILE A 226 5.22 25.83 -6.56
N LEU A 227 5.65 25.55 -7.79
CA LEU A 227 5.82 26.54 -8.87
C LEU A 227 4.62 26.54 -9.83
N LYS A 228 4.06 25.36 -10.12
CA LYS A 228 2.87 25.18 -10.95
C LYS A 228 2.11 23.93 -10.51
N LYS A 229 0.78 23.97 -10.52
CA LYS A 229 -0.06 22.81 -10.16
C LYS A 229 -0.25 21.81 -11.32
N TYR A 230 -0.22 22.28 -12.57
CA TYR A 230 -0.35 21.43 -13.76
C TYR A 230 0.29 22.03 -15.04
N PRO A 231 1.17 21.29 -15.75
CA PRO A 231 1.91 20.13 -15.23
C PRO A 231 2.56 20.48 -13.89
N LEU A 232 2.64 19.50 -12.99
CA LEU A 232 3.10 19.75 -11.63
C LEU A 232 4.58 20.12 -11.66
N ARG A 233 4.90 21.32 -11.13
CA ARG A 233 6.27 21.83 -10.99
C ARG A 233 6.54 22.29 -9.57
N PHE A 234 7.68 21.88 -9.01
CA PHE A 234 8.08 22.23 -7.65
C PHE A 234 9.61 22.28 -7.52
N LEU A 235 10.08 23.04 -6.53
CA LEU A 235 11.51 23.17 -6.25
C LEU A 235 11.94 22.15 -5.20
N TYR A 236 12.91 21.31 -5.51
CA TYR A 236 13.51 20.37 -4.56
C TYR A 236 15.02 20.36 -4.73
N MET A 237 15.77 20.55 -3.63
CA MET A 237 17.25 20.64 -3.66
C MET A 237 17.80 21.68 -4.64
N ASN A 238 17.12 22.83 -4.74
CA ASN A 238 17.44 23.90 -5.68
C ASN A 238 17.29 23.52 -7.17
N GLU A 239 16.71 22.36 -7.47
CA GLU A 239 16.39 21.92 -8.83
C GLU A 239 14.89 22.05 -9.08
N GLU A 240 14.51 22.57 -10.24
CA GLU A 240 13.12 22.57 -10.70
C GLU A 240 12.75 21.17 -11.19
N ILE A 241 11.82 20.55 -10.47
CA ILE A 241 11.26 19.25 -10.84
C ILE A 241 9.92 19.48 -11.52
N GLU A 242 9.78 18.90 -12.71
CA GLU A 242 8.54 18.87 -13.48
C GLU A 242 8.10 17.43 -13.69
N LEU A 243 6.82 17.15 -13.50
CA LEU A 243 6.23 15.86 -13.82
C LEU A 243 5.58 15.87 -15.19
N ASN A 244 5.44 14.69 -15.76
CA ASN A 244 4.71 14.47 -17.00
C ASN A 244 3.28 15.01 -16.92
N GLU A 245 2.76 15.53 -18.03
CA GLU A 245 1.37 16.02 -18.13
C GLU A 245 0.33 14.92 -17.81
N SER A 246 0.70 13.64 -17.96
CA SER A 246 -0.16 12.53 -17.56
C SER A 246 -0.37 12.39 -16.03
N CYS A 247 0.30 13.19 -15.19
CA CYS A 247 0.20 13.12 -13.74
C CYS A 247 -0.44 14.40 -13.16
N LEU A 248 -1.61 14.27 -12.53
CA LEU A 248 -2.28 15.37 -11.83
C LEU A 248 -2.25 15.19 -10.30
N GLY A 249 -2.00 16.28 -9.59
CA GLY A 249 -2.25 16.38 -8.14
C GLY A 249 -1.00 16.48 -7.27
N LEU A 250 -1.13 17.17 -6.14
CA LEU A 250 0.01 17.55 -5.29
C LEU A 250 0.61 16.37 -4.51
N HIS A 251 -0.14 15.28 -4.36
CA HIS A 251 0.33 14.07 -3.68
C HIS A 251 1.57 13.47 -4.35
N TYR A 252 1.78 13.74 -5.65
CA TYR A 252 2.97 13.31 -6.37
C TYR A 252 4.27 13.92 -5.86
N ILE A 253 4.23 15.09 -5.22
CA ILE A 253 5.42 15.74 -4.66
C ILE A 253 6.09 14.81 -3.64
N LYS A 254 5.33 14.40 -2.61
CA LYS A 254 5.86 13.56 -1.52
C LYS A 254 6.34 12.22 -2.09
N ASN A 255 5.54 11.58 -2.95
CA ASN A 255 5.89 10.30 -3.56
C ASN A 255 7.17 10.39 -4.42
N SER A 256 7.34 11.48 -5.17
CA SER A 256 8.54 11.72 -5.99
C SER A 256 9.76 11.93 -5.12
N ILE A 257 9.67 12.71 -4.05
CA ILE A 257 10.78 12.95 -3.13
C ILE A 257 11.25 11.64 -2.49
N PHE A 258 10.33 10.81 -1.99
CA PHE A 258 10.68 9.49 -1.47
C PHE A 258 11.37 8.61 -2.53
N ALA A 259 10.83 8.54 -3.73
CA ALA A 259 11.40 7.74 -4.81
C ALA A 259 12.79 8.24 -5.24
N LEU A 260 12.97 9.55 -5.41
CA LEU A 260 14.25 10.16 -5.76
C LEU A 260 15.30 9.90 -4.68
N GLU A 261 14.95 10.10 -3.41
CA GLU A 261 15.87 9.90 -2.29
C GLU A 261 16.35 8.45 -2.13
N ILE A 262 15.50 7.49 -2.47
CA ILE A 262 15.87 6.07 -2.54
C ILE A 262 16.69 5.80 -3.81
N ALA A 263 16.27 6.32 -4.97
CA ALA A 263 16.94 6.11 -6.26
C ALA A 263 18.39 6.62 -6.28
N LYS A 264 18.71 7.66 -5.49
CA LYS A 264 20.10 8.16 -5.29
C LYS A 264 21.12 7.10 -4.87
N ASN A 265 20.67 5.99 -4.30
CA ASN A 265 21.56 4.89 -3.93
C ASN A 265 21.94 4.00 -5.13
N TYR A 266 21.32 4.22 -6.30
CA TYR A 266 21.41 3.36 -7.47
C TYR A 266 21.72 4.12 -8.76
N MET A 267 21.52 5.43 -8.79
CA MET A 267 21.76 6.28 -9.95
C MET A 267 22.02 7.73 -9.55
N ASP A 268 22.57 8.53 -10.47
CA ASP A 268 22.74 9.97 -10.26
C ASP A 268 21.38 10.68 -10.13
N ILE A 269 21.31 11.67 -9.23
CA ILE A 269 20.07 12.39 -8.96
C ILE A 269 19.57 13.21 -10.16
N LYS A 270 20.48 13.78 -10.97
CA LYS A 270 20.09 14.56 -12.15
C LYS A 270 19.46 13.66 -13.19
N ASP A 271 19.99 12.45 -13.35
CA ASP A 271 19.40 11.43 -14.22
C ASP A 271 18.03 10.97 -13.69
N ALA A 272 17.90 10.75 -12.38
CA ALA A 272 16.61 10.42 -11.77
C ALA A 272 15.57 11.53 -11.98
N ILE A 273 15.93 12.80 -11.79
CA ILE A 273 15.05 13.96 -12.05
C ILE A 273 14.67 14.01 -13.54
N LYS A 274 15.61 13.75 -14.46
CA LYS A 274 15.33 13.71 -15.89
C LYS A 274 14.34 12.59 -16.25
N LYS A 275 14.52 11.39 -15.69
CA LYS A 275 13.58 10.26 -15.87
C LYS A 275 12.20 10.56 -15.29
N LEU A 276 12.13 11.29 -14.17
CA LEU A 276 10.88 11.65 -13.50
C LEU A 276 9.92 12.45 -14.41
N LYS A 277 10.44 13.27 -15.34
CA LYS A 277 9.65 14.02 -16.33
C LYS A 277 8.80 13.13 -17.25
N ASN A 278 9.16 11.85 -17.38
CA ASN A 278 8.56 10.91 -18.33
C ASN A 278 7.79 9.78 -17.64
N ILE A 279 7.55 9.87 -16.33
CA ILE A 279 6.76 8.85 -15.62
C ILE A 279 5.33 8.82 -16.12
N LYS A 280 4.76 7.63 -16.12
CA LYS A 280 3.33 7.39 -16.37
C LYS A 280 2.82 6.46 -15.30
N ILE A 281 1.82 6.88 -14.55
CA ILE A 281 1.29 6.11 -13.43
C ILE A 281 -0.18 5.89 -13.68
N LYS A 282 -0.50 4.67 -14.11
CA LYS A 282 -1.84 4.29 -14.50
C LYS A 282 -2.81 4.44 -13.32
N ASN A 283 -3.99 4.97 -13.60
CA ASN A 283 -5.11 5.01 -12.67
C ASN A 283 -4.86 5.74 -11.33
N ARG A 284 -3.85 6.61 -11.23
CA ARG A 284 -3.58 7.44 -10.05
C ARG A 284 -3.62 8.91 -10.44
N MET A 285 -4.81 9.47 -10.60
CA MET A 285 -4.95 10.83 -11.18
C MET A 285 -4.23 10.95 -12.54
N GLU A 286 -4.39 9.91 -13.37
CA GLU A 286 -3.79 9.79 -14.69
C GLU A 286 -4.57 10.65 -15.69
N VAL A 287 -3.91 11.60 -16.35
CA VAL A 287 -4.51 12.44 -17.39
C VAL A 287 -4.33 11.79 -18.76
N LYS A 288 -5.43 11.65 -19.51
CA LYS A 288 -5.45 11.28 -20.93
C LYS A 288 -6.41 12.21 -21.68
N GLY A 289 -5.85 13.15 -22.45
CA GLY A 289 -6.64 14.20 -23.08
C GLY A 289 -7.33 15.05 -22.01
N LYS A 290 -8.65 15.12 -22.04
CA LYS A 290 -9.48 15.84 -21.05
C LYS A 290 -10.00 14.95 -19.91
N VAL A 291 -9.59 13.69 -19.87
CA VAL A 291 -10.06 12.72 -18.89
C VAL A 291 -9.01 12.48 -17.84
N VAL A 292 -9.39 12.59 -16.57
CA VAL A 292 -8.52 12.26 -15.44
C VAL A 292 -9.03 11.00 -14.76
N ARG A 293 -8.19 9.98 -14.60
CA ARG A 293 -8.56 8.67 -14.04
C ARG A 293 -7.89 8.42 -12.70
N ASN A 294 -8.69 8.16 -11.67
CA ASN A 294 -8.24 7.64 -10.39
C ASN A 294 -9.03 6.36 -10.07
N ILE A 295 -8.51 5.21 -10.51
CA ILE A 295 -9.20 3.92 -10.44
C ILE A 295 -8.35 2.96 -9.62
N ASN A 296 -8.73 2.74 -8.37
CA ASN A 296 -7.96 1.86 -7.50
C ASN A 296 -8.75 1.39 -6.28
N PRO A 297 -8.37 0.24 -5.69
CA PRO A 297 -9.10 -0.33 -4.57
C PRO A 297 -8.97 0.50 -3.28
N GLY A 298 -7.90 1.30 -3.14
CA GLY A 298 -7.56 2.03 -1.92
C GLY A 298 -8.18 3.42 -1.77
N LEU A 299 -9.21 3.76 -2.55
CA LEU A 299 -9.89 5.05 -2.49
C LEU A 299 -10.78 5.13 -1.25
N ASP A 300 -10.42 6.01 -0.31
CA ASP A 300 -11.27 6.40 0.81
C ASP A 300 -11.84 7.81 0.58
N VAL A 301 -12.73 8.23 1.49
CA VAL A 301 -13.43 9.52 1.40
C VAL A 301 -12.47 10.70 1.22
N LYS A 302 -11.33 10.72 1.93
CA LYS A 302 -10.35 11.81 1.79
C LYS A 302 -9.58 11.78 0.48
N ALA A 303 -9.18 10.60 0.01
CA ALA A 303 -8.51 10.48 -1.29
C ALA A 303 -9.43 10.97 -2.43
N ILE A 304 -10.73 10.70 -2.32
CA ILE A 304 -11.74 11.19 -3.26
C ILE A 304 -11.89 12.71 -3.16
N GLU A 305 -12.02 13.27 -1.96
CA GLU A 305 -12.06 14.73 -1.73
C GLU A 305 -10.85 15.43 -2.38
N TYR A 306 -9.66 14.86 -2.21
CA TYR A 306 -8.42 15.42 -2.75
C TYR A 306 -8.37 15.31 -4.27
N SER A 307 -8.85 14.21 -4.85
CA SER A 307 -8.92 14.00 -6.29
C SER A 307 -9.82 15.04 -6.96
N ILE A 308 -11.02 15.26 -6.40
CA ILE A 308 -11.98 16.23 -6.91
C ILE A 308 -11.41 17.65 -6.82
N ARG A 309 -10.84 18.01 -5.67
CA ARG A 309 -10.24 19.33 -5.46
C ARG A 309 -9.05 19.60 -6.39
N ASP A 310 -8.17 18.62 -6.58
CA ASP A 310 -7.02 18.77 -7.47
C ASP A 310 -7.48 18.92 -8.93
N TYR A 311 -8.47 18.10 -9.36
CA TYR A 311 -9.10 18.21 -10.68
C TYR A 311 -9.73 19.58 -10.91
N LEU A 312 -10.69 19.98 -10.06
CA LEU A 312 -11.43 21.24 -10.21
C LEU A 312 -10.55 22.49 -10.04
N SER A 313 -9.32 22.34 -9.54
CA SER A 313 -8.37 23.46 -9.49
C SER A 313 -7.68 23.76 -10.82
N ILE A 314 -7.84 22.87 -11.81
CA ILE A 314 -7.14 22.91 -13.11
C ILE A 314 -8.12 22.76 -14.28
N PHE A 315 -9.09 21.86 -14.15
CA PHE A 315 -10.04 21.48 -15.18
C PHE A 315 -11.47 21.73 -14.72
N ASP A 316 -12.36 21.90 -15.68
CA ASP A 316 -13.80 21.86 -15.48
C ASP A 316 -14.35 20.55 -16.07
N GLY A 317 -15.53 20.12 -15.64
CA GLY A 317 -16.21 18.96 -16.23
C GLY A 317 -16.95 18.08 -15.23
N PRO A 318 -17.63 17.03 -15.72
CA PRO A 318 -18.36 16.10 -14.87
C PRO A 318 -17.42 15.25 -14.00
N ILE A 319 -17.95 14.78 -12.87
CA ILE A 319 -17.28 13.86 -11.94
C ILE A 319 -18.04 12.54 -11.96
N TYR A 320 -17.37 11.51 -12.46
CA TYR A 320 -17.83 10.13 -12.44
C TYR A 320 -17.33 9.47 -11.16
N ILE A 321 -18.23 8.97 -10.32
CA ILE A 321 -17.86 8.34 -9.05
C ILE A 321 -18.62 7.03 -8.82
N GLY A 322 -17.87 6.01 -8.41
CA GLY A 322 -18.45 4.68 -8.28
C GLY A 322 -17.50 3.60 -7.79
N GLY A 323 -17.90 2.35 -8.03
CA GLY A 323 -17.15 1.15 -7.65
C GLY A 323 -17.97 0.17 -6.83
N ASN A 324 -17.26 -0.81 -6.24
CA ASN A 324 -17.86 -1.94 -5.54
C ASN A 324 -17.56 -1.88 -4.03
N PHE A 325 -18.48 -2.39 -3.23
CA PHE A 325 -18.20 -2.70 -1.82
C PHE A 325 -17.32 -3.97 -1.72
N GLY A 326 -16.71 -4.23 -0.57
CA GLY A 326 -15.94 -5.46 -0.33
C GLY A 326 -14.55 -5.50 -0.96
N VAL A 327 -14.12 -4.42 -1.63
CA VAL A 327 -12.86 -4.35 -2.39
C VAL A 327 -11.62 -4.32 -1.48
N THR A 328 -11.72 -3.74 -0.28
CA THR A 328 -10.66 -3.77 0.74
C THR A 328 -11.27 -4.03 2.10
N CYS A 329 -10.46 -4.39 3.10
CA CYS A 329 -10.93 -4.60 4.47
C CYS A 329 -11.64 -3.38 5.10
N GLU A 330 -11.37 -2.18 4.60
CA GLU A 330 -12.06 -0.94 4.98
C GLU A 330 -13.13 -0.61 3.95
N GLU A 331 -14.39 -0.50 4.38
CA GLU A 331 -15.50 -0.08 3.53
C GLU A 331 -15.61 1.44 3.46
N ILE A 332 -16.13 1.93 2.33
CA ILE A 332 -16.36 3.37 2.15
C ILE A 332 -17.63 3.80 2.88
N ASP A 333 -17.52 4.85 3.70
CA ASP A 333 -18.66 5.45 4.39
C ASP A 333 -19.43 6.36 3.40
N ILE A 334 -20.54 5.83 2.85
CA ILE A 334 -21.36 6.52 1.85
C ILE A 334 -21.92 7.86 2.37
N LYS A 335 -22.29 7.93 3.65
CA LYS A 335 -22.84 9.17 4.22
C LYS A 335 -21.77 10.26 4.26
N LYS A 336 -20.59 9.94 4.80
CA LYS A 336 -19.46 10.88 4.82
C LYS A 336 -19.00 11.26 3.41
N LEU A 337 -18.99 10.31 2.48
CA LEU A 337 -18.70 10.59 1.09
C LEU A 337 -19.71 11.59 0.53
N SER A 338 -21.00 11.39 0.78
CA SER A 338 -22.04 12.30 0.30
C SER A 338 -21.87 13.72 0.86
N GLU A 339 -21.51 13.87 2.13
CA GLU A 339 -21.23 15.17 2.74
C GLU A 339 -20.04 15.88 2.09
N VAL A 340 -19.00 15.12 1.71
CA VAL A 340 -17.85 15.64 0.97
C VAL A 340 -18.26 16.11 -0.42
N LEU A 341 -18.99 15.28 -1.18
CA LEU A 341 -19.39 15.61 -2.55
C LEU A 341 -20.29 16.86 -2.60
N LYS A 342 -21.17 17.05 -1.63
CA LYS A 342 -22.02 18.26 -1.52
C LYS A 342 -21.24 19.57 -1.40
N LYS A 343 -19.96 19.53 -1.01
CA LYS A 343 -19.10 20.72 -0.93
C LYS A 343 -18.65 21.24 -2.31
N PHE A 344 -18.72 20.41 -3.34
CA PHE A 344 -18.27 20.77 -4.68
C PHE A 344 -19.46 21.01 -5.60
N LYS A 345 -19.41 22.14 -6.32
CA LYS A 345 -20.39 22.47 -7.35
C LYS A 345 -19.97 21.81 -8.66
N ALA A 346 -20.38 20.56 -8.86
CA ALA A 346 -20.05 19.77 -10.04
C ALA A 346 -21.25 18.94 -10.51
N LYS A 347 -21.26 18.56 -11.79
CA LYS A 347 -22.18 17.56 -12.33
C LYS A 347 -21.68 16.18 -11.92
N TYR A 348 -22.48 15.42 -11.18
CA TYR A 348 -22.13 14.06 -10.77
C TYR A 348 -22.77 13.01 -11.68
N VAL A 349 -21.97 12.01 -12.02
CA VAL A 349 -22.41 10.76 -12.67
C VAL A 349 -22.00 9.60 -11.76
N PHE A 350 -22.98 8.85 -11.28
CA PHE A 350 -22.81 7.78 -10.31
C PHE A 350 -22.77 6.43 -11.00
N VAL A 351 -21.84 5.55 -10.59
CA VAL A 351 -21.58 4.28 -11.27
C VAL A 351 -21.46 3.11 -10.29
N GLY A 352 -22.02 1.96 -10.67
CA GLY A 352 -21.94 0.73 -9.88
C GLY A 352 -22.63 0.80 -8.52
N GLU A 353 -22.29 -0.13 -7.63
CA GLU A 353 -22.95 -0.28 -6.32
C GLU A 353 -22.81 0.97 -5.44
N ILE A 354 -21.60 1.50 -5.34
CA ILE A 354 -21.33 2.72 -4.57
C ILE A 354 -22.11 3.90 -5.15
N GLY A 355 -22.14 4.03 -6.48
CA GLY A 355 -22.91 5.08 -7.16
C GLY A 355 -24.40 4.98 -6.88
N LYS A 356 -24.97 3.78 -6.96
CA LYS A 356 -26.39 3.51 -6.67
C LYS A 356 -26.76 3.91 -5.25
N GLU A 357 -25.88 3.66 -4.28
CA GLU A 357 -26.09 4.09 -2.90
C GLU A 357 -25.97 5.61 -2.71
N LEU A 358 -25.11 6.29 -3.48
CA LEU A 358 -24.95 7.75 -3.42
C LEU A 358 -26.18 8.53 -3.92
N LEU A 359 -26.93 7.98 -4.88
CA LEU A 359 -28.19 8.57 -5.39
C LEU A 359 -29.22 8.82 -4.30
N LYS A 360 -29.15 8.09 -3.17
CA LYS A 360 -30.05 8.30 -2.02
C LYS A 360 -29.78 9.62 -1.29
N TYR A 361 -28.62 10.26 -1.53
CA TYR A 361 -28.15 11.41 -0.78
C TYR A 361 -27.85 12.65 -1.64
N ILE A 362 -27.59 12.47 -2.95
CA ILE A 362 -27.17 13.52 -3.88
C ILE A 362 -27.81 13.28 -5.25
N ASP A 363 -28.29 14.36 -5.87
CA ASP A 363 -28.78 14.35 -7.24
C ASP A 363 -27.63 14.15 -8.24
N GLY A 364 -27.81 13.23 -9.19
CA GLY A 364 -26.84 12.97 -10.25
C GLY A 364 -27.41 11.99 -11.27
N GLU A 365 -26.72 11.86 -12.40
CA GLU A 365 -27.03 10.83 -13.40
C GLU A 365 -26.49 9.48 -12.92
N TYR A 366 -27.12 8.37 -13.32
CA TYR A 366 -26.65 7.03 -13.00
C TYR A 366 -26.33 6.26 -14.27
N LEU A 367 -25.20 5.55 -14.25
CA LEU A 367 -24.79 4.60 -15.27
C LEU A 367 -24.46 3.27 -14.60
N GLU A 368 -24.76 2.16 -15.28
CA GLU A 368 -24.35 0.84 -14.80
C GLU A 368 -22.83 0.67 -14.89
N GLU A 369 -22.24 1.05 -16.03
CA GLU A 369 -20.81 0.98 -16.32
C GLU A 369 -20.31 2.26 -17.03
N ILE A 370 -18.99 2.46 -17.06
CA ILE A 370 -18.33 3.55 -17.80
C ILE A 370 -17.60 2.95 -18.99
N ASP A 371 -18.06 3.29 -20.21
CA ASP A 371 -17.38 2.91 -21.45
C ASP A 371 -16.28 3.94 -21.80
N GLU A 372 -16.62 4.93 -22.62
CA GLU A 372 -15.76 6.04 -22.99
C GLU A 372 -16.37 7.35 -22.50
N VAL A 373 -15.52 8.20 -21.93
CA VAL A 373 -15.88 9.56 -21.54
C VAL A 373 -14.99 10.52 -22.31
N GLU A 374 -15.57 11.61 -22.81
CA GLU A 374 -14.85 12.60 -23.60
C GLU A 374 -14.03 13.56 -22.71
N GLU A 375 -14.57 13.87 -21.53
CA GLU A 375 -13.94 14.73 -20.53
C GLU A 375 -14.49 14.42 -19.12
N GLY A 376 -13.73 14.79 -18.09
CA GLY A 376 -14.17 14.64 -16.70
C GLY A 376 -13.18 13.89 -15.82
N LEU A 377 -13.53 13.81 -14.54
CA LEU A 377 -12.80 13.04 -13.54
C LEU A 377 -13.49 11.71 -13.26
N ILE A 378 -12.81 10.60 -13.50
CA ILE A 378 -13.27 9.25 -13.16
C ILE A 378 -12.63 8.80 -11.85
N ILE A 379 -13.46 8.51 -10.85
CA ILE A 379 -13.08 8.00 -9.54
C ILE A 379 -13.80 6.67 -9.30
N ILE A 380 -13.08 5.55 -9.48
CA ILE A 380 -13.69 4.22 -9.36
C ILE A 380 -12.92 3.38 -8.35
N ARG A 381 -13.65 2.92 -7.32
CA ARG A 381 -13.14 2.00 -6.31
C ARG A 381 -13.34 0.56 -6.77
N HIS A 382 -12.31 -0.02 -7.39
CA HIS A 382 -12.36 -1.36 -7.97
C HIS A 382 -11.01 -2.08 -7.81
N SER A 383 -11.03 -3.40 -7.69
CA SER A 383 -9.82 -4.24 -7.76
C SER A 383 -9.38 -4.36 -9.22
N LEU A 384 -8.12 -4.07 -9.53
CA LEU A 384 -7.59 -4.29 -10.88
C LEU A 384 -7.36 -5.78 -11.16
#